data_AF-A0A2N5KC62-F1
#
_entry.id   AF-A0A2N5KC62-F1
#
_cell.length_a   1.000
_cell.length_b   1.000
_cell.length_c   1.000
_cell.angle_alpha   90.00
_cell.angle_beta   90.00
_cell.angle_gamma   90.00
#
_symmetry.space_group_name_H-M   'P 1'
#
loop_
_entity.id
_entity.type
_entity.pdbx_description
1 polymer ?
#
loop_
_entity_poly.entity_id
_entity_poly.type
_entity_poly.pdbx_seq_one_letter_code
_entity_poly.pdbx_strand_id
1 'polypeptide(L)'
;MLMDSDAATTPELIAYVAELLRSEGMTHENRRHLAGSHELRDFSNAPELSPLSQASELSVRLLLASIRGKRASSEDLTELVQEWAESPDAINQLLDQLPHDERFVIVRFFGLLSGRPQRLKTIARELNVPENVILAAKVRALKRLRRFYDEQIEAVHAELLHHRVQQQSATSPASMPVEQLGLIARTQNALKRAGINTVGELVALNRRQLLDIPYITPQSLEHISDRCTAAGLPYSVSS
;
A
#
# COMPACT_ATOMS: atom_id res chain seq x y z
N MET A 1 -7.56 -44.67 -11.41
CA MET A 1 -8.98 -44.30 -11.23
C MET A 1 -9.06 -42.80 -11.47
N LEU A 2 -9.45 -42.44 -12.69
CA LEU A 2 -9.57 -41.06 -13.17
C LEU A 2 -10.75 -40.41 -12.44
N MET A 3 -10.49 -39.32 -11.74
CA MET A 3 -11.53 -38.45 -11.18
C MET A 3 -11.63 -37.25 -12.12
N ASP A 4 -12.61 -37.31 -13.02
CA ASP A 4 -13.04 -36.18 -13.83
C ASP A 4 -14.02 -35.28 -13.04
N SER A 5 -13.96 -34.00 -13.37
CA SER A 5 -15.03 -32.98 -13.30
C SER A 5 -15.36 -32.31 -11.95
N ASP A 6 -14.91 -31.05 -11.83
CA ASP A 6 -15.72 -29.88 -11.41
C ASP A 6 -16.32 -29.72 -10.00
N ALA A 7 -15.85 -30.43 -8.97
CA ALA A 7 -16.40 -30.19 -7.62
C ALA A 7 -15.40 -30.30 -6.46
N ALA A 8 -14.16 -29.86 -6.64
CA ALA A 8 -13.32 -29.63 -5.45
C ALA A 8 -13.75 -28.29 -4.83
N THR A 9 -14.40 -28.37 -3.68
CA THR A 9 -14.92 -27.22 -2.94
C THR A 9 -13.76 -26.27 -2.61
N THR A 10 -14.00 -24.95 -2.60
CA THR A 10 -12.97 -23.92 -2.32
C THR A 10 -12.03 -24.27 -1.14
N PRO A 11 -12.52 -24.84 -0.01
CA PRO A 11 -11.67 -25.30 1.09
C PRO A 11 -10.71 -26.45 0.77
N GLU A 12 -11.12 -27.42 -0.06
CA GLU A 12 -10.32 -28.60 -0.42
C GLU A 12 -9.20 -28.23 -1.39
N LEU A 13 -9.48 -27.32 -2.31
CA LEU A 13 -8.46 -26.73 -3.20
C LEU A 13 -7.52 -25.80 -2.43
N ILE A 14 -8.03 -25.00 -1.49
CA ILE A 14 -7.19 -24.19 -0.58
C ILE A 14 -6.29 -25.11 0.25
N ALA A 15 -6.80 -26.23 0.78
CA ALA A 15 -6.01 -27.20 1.52
C ALA A 15 -4.97 -27.91 0.65
N TYR A 16 -5.35 -28.34 -0.57
CA TYR A 16 -4.44 -28.94 -1.54
C TYR A 16 -3.33 -27.98 -1.94
N VAL A 17 -3.64 -26.70 -2.13
CA VAL A 17 -2.65 -25.70 -2.51
C VAL A 17 -1.83 -25.22 -1.33
N ALA A 18 -2.40 -25.13 -0.13
CA ALA A 18 -1.62 -24.93 1.09
C ALA A 18 -0.62 -26.09 1.28
N GLU A 19 -1.03 -27.32 0.97
CA GLU A 19 -0.15 -28.48 0.98
C GLU A 19 0.88 -28.46 -0.15
N LEU A 20 0.53 -27.98 -1.35
CA LEU A 20 1.46 -27.78 -2.46
C LEU A 20 2.52 -26.72 -2.11
N LEU A 21 2.10 -25.58 -1.54
CA LEU A 21 2.99 -24.51 -1.10
C LEU A 21 3.85 -24.94 0.11
N ARG A 22 3.33 -25.80 0.99
CA ARG A 22 4.09 -26.40 2.12
C ARG A 22 5.10 -27.43 1.65
N SER A 23 4.69 -28.36 0.77
CA SER A 23 5.54 -29.43 0.24
C SER A 23 6.62 -28.90 -0.70
N GLU A 24 6.35 -27.80 -1.40
CA GLU A 24 7.33 -27.07 -2.20
C GLU A 24 7.98 -25.90 -1.43
N GLY A 25 7.79 -25.87 -0.11
CA GLY A 25 8.37 -24.88 0.79
C GLY A 25 9.90 -24.96 0.82
N MET A 26 10.51 -23.85 1.22
CA MET A 26 11.95 -23.63 1.18
C MET A 26 12.67 -24.44 2.29
N THR A 27 12.98 -25.71 2.01
CA THR A 27 13.79 -26.57 2.89
C THR A 27 15.18 -25.96 3.12
N HIS A 28 15.84 -26.35 4.21
CA HIS A 28 17.20 -25.88 4.54
C HIS A 28 18.22 -26.18 3.42
N GLU A 29 17.97 -27.24 2.65
CA GLU A 29 18.74 -27.68 1.49
C GLU A 29 18.50 -26.77 0.27
N ASN A 30 17.25 -26.39 0.00
CA ASN A 30 16.89 -25.45 -1.06
C ASN A 30 17.51 -24.06 -0.87
N ARG A 31 17.68 -23.61 0.39
CA ARG A 31 18.33 -22.32 0.72
C ARG A 31 19.81 -22.27 0.31
N ARG A 32 20.55 -23.39 0.41
CA ARG A 32 21.96 -23.46 0.03
C ARG A 32 22.14 -23.40 -1.49
N HIS A 33 21.25 -24.06 -2.24
CA HIS A 33 21.29 -24.05 -3.71
C HIS A 33 20.93 -22.69 -4.33
N LEU A 34 20.09 -21.89 -3.67
CA LEU A 34 19.69 -20.54 -4.10
C LEU A 34 20.83 -19.50 -4.03
N ALA A 35 21.79 -19.69 -3.12
CA ALA A 35 22.91 -18.76 -2.95
C ALA A 35 23.95 -18.82 -4.10
N GLY A 36 23.97 -19.91 -4.88
CA GLY A 36 24.93 -20.12 -5.98
C GLY A 36 24.35 -20.04 -7.39
N SER A 37 23.05 -19.79 -7.56
CA SER A 37 22.34 -19.97 -8.84
C SER A 37 22.08 -18.66 -9.61
N HIS A 38 23.06 -17.76 -9.63
CA HIS A 38 22.99 -16.54 -10.44
C HIS A 38 23.35 -16.78 -11.92
N GLU A 39 23.94 -17.94 -12.27
CA GLU A 39 24.67 -18.14 -13.54
C GLU A 39 24.08 -19.16 -14.53
N LEU A 40 23.06 -19.96 -14.18
CA LEU A 40 22.44 -20.90 -15.13
C LEU A 40 21.06 -20.37 -15.56
N ARG A 41 21.08 -19.40 -16.48
CA ARG A 41 19.92 -18.64 -16.97
C ARG A 41 19.45 -19.06 -18.37
N ASP A 42 19.45 -20.34 -18.69
CA ASP A 42 18.91 -20.76 -19.99
C ASP A 42 17.40 -21.02 -19.90
N PHE A 43 16.63 -19.94 -20.03
CA PHE A 43 15.18 -19.97 -20.26
C PHE A 43 14.83 -19.72 -21.73
N SER A 44 15.79 -19.87 -22.65
CA SER A 44 15.58 -19.59 -24.08
C SER A 44 14.50 -20.47 -24.72
N ASN A 45 14.15 -21.59 -24.08
CA ASN A 45 13.11 -22.51 -24.53
C ASN A 45 11.72 -22.22 -23.94
N ALA A 46 11.55 -21.19 -23.10
CA ALA A 46 10.25 -20.85 -22.53
C ALA A 46 9.32 -20.32 -23.65
N PRO A 47 8.17 -20.97 -23.91
CA PRO A 47 7.27 -20.53 -24.97
C PRO A 47 6.57 -19.22 -24.62
N GLU A 48 6.15 -18.48 -25.66
CA GLU A 48 5.36 -17.26 -25.49
C GLU A 48 4.03 -17.55 -24.79
N LEU A 49 3.62 -16.63 -23.93
CA LEU A 49 2.40 -16.73 -23.15
C LEU A 49 1.23 -16.06 -23.88
N SER A 50 0.12 -16.79 -24.02
CA SER A 50 -1.16 -16.19 -24.44
C SER A 50 -1.71 -15.22 -23.37
N PRO A 51 -2.57 -14.25 -23.75
CA PRO A 51 -3.24 -13.36 -22.80
C PRO A 51 -4.07 -14.14 -21.77
N LEU A 52 -4.06 -13.70 -20.50
CA LEU A 52 -4.72 -14.39 -19.37
C LEU A 52 -6.24 -14.20 -19.28
N SER A 53 -6.93 -14.01 -20.41
CA SER A 53 -8.38 -13.76 -20.45
C SER A 53 -9.24 -14.93 -19.94
N GLN A 54 -8.63 -16.09 -19.67
CA GLN A 54 -9.28 -17.32 -19.19
C GLN A 54 -8.77 -17.79 -17.83
N ALA A 55 -8.03 -16.96 -17.08
CA ALA A 55 -7.57 -17.34 -15.76
C ALA A 55 -8.76 -17.71 -14.85
N SER A 56 -8.67 -18.81 -14.12
CA SER A 56 -9.73 -19.16 -13.16
C SER A 56 -9.61 -18.31 -11.90
N GLU A 57 -10.73 -17.93 -11.30
CA GLU A 57 -10.79 -17.19 -10.02
C GLU A 57 -9.88 -17.82 -8.95
N LEU A 58 -9.88 -19.14 -8.88
CA LEU A 58 -9.02 -19.91 -7.99
C LEU A 58 -7.53 -19.60 -8.22
N SER A 59 -7.07 -19.66 -9.46
CA SER A 59 -5.66 -19.46 -9.81
C SER A 59 -5.18 -18.06 -9.42
N VAL A 60 -6.06 -17.07 -9.60
CA VAL A 60 -5.84 -15.68 -9.19
C VAL A 60 -5.75 -15.55 -7.67
N ARG A 61 -6.70 -16.13 -6.95
CA ARG A 61 -6.72 -16.12 -5.47
C ARG A 61 -5.44 -16.69 -4.90
N LEU A 62 -4.94 -17.77 -5.48
CA LEU A 62 -3.70 -18.42 -5.04
C LEU A 62 -2.48 -17.53 -5.27
N LEU A 63 -2.39 -16.87 -6.42
CA LEU A 63 -1.34 -15.91 -6.70
C LEU A 63 -1.39 -14.75 -5.70
N LEU A 64 -2.54 -14.11 -5.54
CA LEU A 64 -2.71 -12.95 -4.64
C LEU A 64 -2.43 -13.30 -3.18
N ALA A 65 -2.91 -14.45 -2.69
CA ALA A 65 -2.60 -14.95 -1.35
C ALA A 65 -1.09 -15.19 -1.18
N SER A 66 -0.41 -15.68 -2.22
CA SER A 66 1.04 -15.91 -2.20
C SER A 66 1.86 -14.61 -2.23
N ILE A 67 1.33 -13.55 -2.84
CA ILE A 67 1.91 -12.20 -2.84
C ILE A 67 1.73 -11.55 -1.46
N ARG A 68 0.50 -11.52 -0.92
CA ARG A 68 0.19 -10.87 0.38
C ARG A 68 0.72 -11.65 1.59
N GLY A 69 0.95 -12.96 1.46
CA GLY A 69 1.43 -13.80 2.55
C GLY A 69 0.48 -13.85 3.76
N LYS A 70 1.03 -13.92 4.99
CA LYS A 70 0.23 -14.04 6.23
C LYS A 70 -0.63 -12.82 6.59
N ARG A 71 -0.59 -11.74 5.78
CA ARG A 71 -1.27 -10.46 6.06
C ARG A 71 -2.67 -10.38 5.44
N ALA A 72 -3.08 -11.34 4.61
CA ALA A 72 -4.39 -11.29 3.97
C ALA A 72 -5.46 -11.98 4.83
N SER A 73 -6.49 -11.24 5.21
CA SER A 73 -7.73 -11.83 5.74
C SER A 73 -8.49 -12.55 4.61
N SER A 74 -9.40 -13.46 4.95
CA SER A 74 -10.27 -14.12 3.95
C SER A 74 -11.21 -13.12 3.24
N GLU A 75 -11.53 -12.02 3.91
CA GLU A 75 -12.38 -10.94 3.39
C GLU A 75 -11.60 -10.10 2.38
N ASP A 76 -10.35 -9.74 2.70
CA ASP A 76 -9.44 -9.00 1.80
C ASP A 76 -9.20 -9.75 0.48
N LEU A 77 -9.15 -11.09 0.51
CA LEU A 77 -8.98 -11.91 -0.69
C LEU A 77 -10.26 -11.98 -1.53
N THR A 78 -11.43 -11.79 -0.93
CA THR A 78 -12.71 -11.83 -1.64
C THR A 78 -12.96 -10.50 -2.35
N GLU A 79 -12.68 -9.38 -1.68
CA GLU A 79 -12.78 -8.04 -2.28
C GLU A 79 -11.81 -7.87 -3.46
N LEU A 80 -10.55 -8.29 -3.33
CA LEU A 80 -9.57 -8.21 -4.41
C LEU A 80 -9.94 -9.05 -5.64
N VAL A 81 -10.64 -10.16 -5.42
CA VAL A 81 -11.11 -11.02 -6.52
C VAL A 81 -12.27 -10.37 -7.25
N GLN A 82 -13.14 -9.67 -6.53
CA GLN A 82 -14.20 -8.87 -7.15
C GLN A 82 -13.62 -7.71 -7.95
N GLU A 83 -12.62 -6.99 -7.39
CA GLU A 83 -11.89 -5.95 -8.10
C GLU A 83 -11.21 -6.50 -9.38
N TRP A 84 -10.71 -7.74 -9.34
CA TRP A 84 -10.19 -8.41 -10.53
C TRP A 84 -11.27 -8.84 -11.53
N ALA A 85 -12.45 -9.27 -11.07
CA ALA A 85 -13.58 -9.55 -11.95
C ALA A 85 -14.02 -8.30 -12.73
N GLU A 86 -13.83 -7.12 -12.14
CA GLU A 86 -14.08 -5.82 -12.77
C GLU A 86 -12.95 -5.39 -13.72
N SER A 87 -11.72 -5.87 -13.53
CA SER A 87 -10.57 -5.57 -14.39
C SER A 87 -9.70 -6.82 -14.66
N PRO A 88 -10.08 -7.65 -15.65
CA PRO A 88 -9.33 -8.86 -16.02
C PRO A 88 -7.87 -8.59 -16.39
N ASP A 89 -7.57 -7.39 -16.91
CA ASP A 89 -6.23 -6.98 -17.33
C ASP A 89 -5.28 -6.65 -16.17
N ALA A 90 -5.80 -6.42 -14.96
CA ALA A 90 -4.99 -6.07 -13.79
C ALA A 90 -3.92 -7.14 -13.48
N ILE A 91 -4.23 -8.42 -13.70
CA ILE A 91 -3.25 -9.51 -13.53
C ILE A 91 -2.19 -9.48 -14.61
N ASN A 92 -2.56 -9.18 -15.86
CA ASN A 92 -1.57 -9.05 -16.92
C ASN A 92 -0.60 -7.89 -16.60
N GLN A 93 -1.13 -6.73 -16.19
CA GLN A 93 -0.31 -5.58 -15.79
C GLN A 93 0.60 -5.88 -14.59
N LEU A 94 0.11 -6.64 -13.61
CA LEU A 94 0.89 -7.09 -12.46
C LEU A 94 2.02 -8.05 -12.88
N LEU A 95 1.72 -8.98 -13.78
CA LEU A 95 2.68 -9.97 -14.26
C LEU A 95 3.66 -9.41 -15.29
N ASP A 96 3.32 -8.32 -15.99
CA ASP A 96 4.21 -7.58 -16.89
C ASP A 96 5.38 -6.93 -16.14
N GLN A 97 5.28 -6.80 -14.80
CA GLN A 97 6.40 -6.37 -13.95
C GLN A 97 7.48 -7.45 -13.77
N LEU A 98 7.24 -8.66 -14.26
CA LEU A 98 8.17 -9.77 -14.16
C LEU A 98 8.96 -9.98 -15.45
N PRO A 99 10.24 -10.34 -15.35
CA PRO A 99 10.98 -10.96 -16.45
C PRO A 99 10.21 -12.14 -17.04
N HIS A 100 10.37 -12.40 -18.35
CA HIS A 100 9.60 -13.43 -19.07
C HIS A 100 9.69 -14.83 -18.42
N ASP A 101 10.88 -15.23 -17.97
CA ASP A 101 11.12 -16.50 -17.28
C ASP A 101 10.36 -16.60 -15.95
N GLU A 102 10.42 -15.55 -15.15
CA GLU A 102 9.73 -15.43 -13.87
C GLU A 102 8.20 -15.44 -14.07
N ARG A 103 7.71 -14.69 -15.08
CA ARG A 103 6.29 -14.67 -15.47
C ARG A 103 5.81 -16.05 -15.91
N PHE A 104 6.56 -16.73 -16.76
CA PHE A 104 6.23 -18.07 -17.26
C PHE A 104 6.05 -19.05 -16.11
N VAL A 105 7.01 -19.08 -15.18
CA VAL A 105 6.94 -19.95 -14.00
C VAL A 105 5.71 -19.63 -13.15
N ILE A 106 5.41 -18.36 -12.90
CA ILE A 106 4.22 -17.97 -12.11
C ILE A 106 2.93 -18.39 -12.80
N VAL A 107 2.80 -18.14 -14.11
CA VAL A 107 1.60 -18.48 -14.88
C VAL A 107 1.34 -19.98 -14.87
N ARG A 108 2.36 -20.81 -15.07
CA ARG A 108 2.23 -22.27 -15.04
C ARG A 108 2.02 -22.80 -13.62
N PHE A 109 2.77 -22.28 -12.66
CA PHE A 109 2.72 -22.73 -11.27
C PHE A 109 1.33 -22.53 -10.66
N PHE A 110 0.74 -21.35 -10.84
CA PHE A 110 -0.60 -21.07 -10.34
C PHE A 110 -1.72 -21.51 -11.28
N GLY A 111 -1.40 -21.94 -12.49
CA GLY A 111 -2.42 -22.40 -13.45
C GLY A 111 -3.21 -21.27 -14.09
N LEU A 112 -2.63 -20.07 -14.22
CA LEU A 112 -3.33 -18.88 -14.72
C LEU A 112 -3.77 -19.02 -16.19
N LEU A 113 -3.17 -19.92 -16.97
CA LEU A 113 -3.62 -20.26 -18.33
C LEU A 113 -4.40 -21.57 -18.40
N SER A 114 -4.02 -22.58 -17.62
CA SER A 114 -4.58 -23.93 -17.70
C SER A 114 -5.77 -24.17 -16.76
N GLY A 115 -6.08 -23.21 -15.89
CA GLY A 115 -7.03 -23.35 -14.78
C GLY A 115 -6.58 -24.35 -13.71
N ARG A 116 -5.39 -24.93 -13.84
CA ARG A 116 -4.85 -26.00 -12.98
C ARG A 116 -3.41 -25.69 -12.60
N PRO A 117 -3.10 -25.47 -11.30
CA PRO A 117 -1.74 -25.31 -10.81
C PRO A 117 -0.83 -26.48 -11.18
N GLN A 118 0.42 -26.19 -11.53
CA GLN A 118 1.43 -27.20 -11.88
C GLN A 118 2.53 -27.30 -10.83
N ARG A 119 3.02 -28.51 -10.58
CA ARG A 119 4.16 -28.76 -9.69
C ARG A 119 5.46 -28.25 -10.31
N LEU A 120 6.40 -27.80 -9.48
CA LEU A 120 7.72 -27.32 -9.96
C LEU A 120 8.45 -28.38 -10.80
N LYS A 121 8.46 -29.64 -10.35
CA LYS A 121 9.03 -30.77 -11.10
C LYS A 121 8.44 -30.95 -12.50
N THR A 122 7.17 -30.60 -12.72
CA THR A 122 6.56 -30.68 -14.06
C THR A 122 7.09 -29.56 -14.95
N ILE A 123 7.07 -28.32 -14.46
CA ILE A 123 7.59 -27.14 -15.18
C ILE A 123 9.08 -27.33 -15.50
N ALA A 124 9.85 -27.86 -14.56
CA ALA A 124 11.28 -28.13 -14.71
C ALA A 124 11.56 -29.13 -15.85
N ARG A 125 10.78 -30.21 -15.93
CA ARG A 125 10.89 -31.19 -17.03
C ARG A 125 10.51 -30.59 -18.38
N GLU A 126 9.44 -29.79 -18.43
CA GLU A 126 8.99 -29.14 -19.68
C GLU A 126 10.04 -28.18 -20.24
N LEU A 127 10.67 -27.39 -19.37
CA LEU A 127 11.72 -26.44 -19.74
C LEU A 127 13.11 -27.09 -19.87
N ASN A 128 13.23 -28.39 -19.56
CA ASN A 128 14.50 -29.11 -19.51
C ASN A 128 15.55 -28.42 -18.61
N VAL A 129 15.12 -27.95 -17.44
CA VAL A 129 15.98 -27.31 -16.43
C VAL A 129 15.83 -27.99 -15.07
N PRO A 130 16.82 -27.88 -14.17
CA PRO A 130 16.70 -28.39 -12.81
C PRO A 130 15.57 -27.74 -11.99
N GLU A 131 14.92 -28.51 -11.11
CA GLU A 131 13.77 -28.04 -10.31
C GLU A 131 14.11 -26.86 -9.38
N ASN A 132 15.34 -26.81 -8.85
CA ASN A 132 15.81 -25.69 -8.05
C ASN A 132 15.87 -24.37 -8.84
N VAL A 133 16.07 -24.41 -10.16
CA VAL A 133 16.04 -23.23 -11.04
C VAL A 133 14.62 -22.67 -11.13
N ILE A 134 13.61 -23.54 -11.28
CA ILE A 134 12.20 -23.15 -11.29
C ILE A 134 11.79 -22.60 -9.92
N LEU A 135 12.19 -23.27 -8.83
CA LEU A 135 11.94 -22.78 -7.48
C LEU A 135 12.54 -21.37 -7.27
N ALA A 136 13.76 -21.14 -7.75
CA ALA A 136 14.41 -19.84 -7.67
C ALA A 136 13.69 -18.75 -8.46
N ALA A 137 13.24 -19.07 -9.67
CA ALA A 137 12.42 -18.17 -10.48
C ALA A 137 11.10 -17.83 -9.76
N LYS A 138 10.39 -18.81 -9.20
CA LYS A 138 9.16 -18.61 -8.41
C LYS A 138 9.40 -17.67 -7.22
N VAL A 139 10.47 -17.90 -6.45
CA VAL A 139 10.80 -17.08 -5.27
C VAL A 139 11.14 -15.64 -5.66
N ARG A 140 11.94 -15.45 -6.71
CA ARG A 140 12.28 -14.10 -7.23
C ARG A 140 11.03 -13.36 -7.68
N ALA A 141 10.19 -14.04 -8.46
CA ALA A 141 8.95 -13.49 -8.98
C ALA A 141 8.02 -13.03 -7.84
N LEU A 142 7.70 -13.91 -6.89
CA LEU A 142 6.85 -13.58 -5.75
C LEU A 142 7.43 -12.45 -4.87
N LYS A 143 8.76 -12.38 -4.75
CA LYS A 143 9.43 -11.28 -4.04
C LYS A 143 9.25 -9.95 -4.77
N ARG A 144 9.40 -9.93 -6.09
CA ARG A 144 9.17 -8.71 -6.91
C ARG A 144 7.72 -8.28 -6.83
N LEU A 145 6.78 -9.18 -7.10
CA LEU A 145 5.34 -8.88 -7.07
C LEU A 145 4.91 -8.31 -5.72
N ARG A 146 5.42 -8.86 -4.62
CA ARG A 146 5.14 -8.34 -3.26
C ARG A 146 5.68 -6.93 -3.06
N ARG A 147 6.90 -6.67 -3.53
CA ARG A 147 7.48 -5.33 -3.45
C ARG A 147 6.64 -4.32 -4.22
N PHE A 148 6.22 -4.65 -5.45
CA PHE A 148 5.33 -3.78 -6.24
C PHE A 148 4.00 -3.54 -5.52
N TYR A 149 3.41 -4.58 -4.94
CA TYR A 149 2.16 -4.46 -4.19
C TYR A 149 2.30 -3.58 -2.94
N ASP A 150 3.38 -3.76 -2.16
CA ASP A 150 3.68 -2.93 -0.99
C ASP A 150 3.94 -1.46 -1.40
N GLU A 151 4.64 -1.21 -2.50
CA GLU A 151 4.88 0.14 -3.05
C GLU A 151 3.58 0.85 -3.46
N GLN A 152 2.61 0.13 -4.05
CA GLN A 152 1.31 0.70 -4.38
C GLN A 152 0.50 1.09 -3.13
N ILE A 153 0.53 0.25 -2.09
CA ILE A 153 -0.12 0.55 -0.81
C ILE A 153 0.49 1.79 -0.16
N GLU A 154 1.82 1.87 -0.11
CA GLU A 154 2.52 3.04 0.46
C GLU A 154 2.24 4.32 -0.34
N ALA A 155 2.11 4.24 -1.67
CA ALA A 155 1.74 5.38 -2.50
C ALA A 155 0.33 5.90 -2.18
N VAL A 156 -0.66 5.00 -2.10
CA VAL A 156 -2.04 5.36 -1.72
C VAL A 156 -2.07 5.95 -0.30
N HIS A 157 -1.33 5.36 0.63
CA HIS A 157 -1.27 5.86 2.00
C HIS A 157 -0.59 7.24 2.08
N ALA A 158 0.48 7.47 1.33
CA ALA A 158 1.14 8.77 1.23
C ALA A 158 0.22 9.84 0.62
N GLU A 159 -0.55 9.50 -0.40
CA GLU A 159 -1.55 10.40 -1.01
C GLU A 159 -2.69 10.75 -0.02
N LEU A 160 -3.19 9.76 0.72
CA LEU A 160 -4.20 9.97 1.76
C LEU A 160 -3.68 10.85 2.91
N LEU A 161 -2.43 10.61 3.34
CA LEU A 161 -1.79 11.45 4.36
C LEU A 161 -1.61 12.89 3.85
N HIS A 162 -1.22 13.07 2.59
CA HIS A 162 -1.09 14.40 1.98
C HIS A 162 -2.44 15.13 1.95
N HIS A 163 -3.51 14.47 1.49
CA HIS A 163 -4.87 15.03 1.51
C HIS A 163 -5.32 15.39 2.93
N ARG A 164 -5.05 14.53 3.92
CA ARG A 164 -5.40 14.79 5.33
C ARG A 164 -4.66 15.98 5.91
N VAL A 165 -3.36 16.11 5.63
CA VAL A 165 -2.54 17.25 6.06
C VAL A 165 -3.04 18.55 5.41
N GLN A 166 -3.38 18.53 4.11
CA GLN A 166 -3.98 19.69 3.43
C GLN A 166 -5.32 20.09 4.06
N GLN A 167 -6.20 19.12 4.34
CA GLN A 167 -7.49 19.39 5.00
C GLN A 167 -7.32 19.95 6.42
N GLN A 168 -6.36 19.45 7.20
CA GLN A 168 -6.06 19.97 8.54
C GLN A 168 -5.46 21.37 8.48
N SER A 169 -4.63 21.69 7.48
CA SER A 169 -4.07 23.05 7.31
C SER A 169 -5.12 24.09 6.91
N ALA A 170 -6.17 23.67 6.18
CA ALA A 170 -7.30 24.52 5.78
C ALA A 170 -8.37 24.69 6.88
N THR A 171 -8.42 23.78 7.87
CA THR A 171 -9.40 23.80 8.98
C THR A 171 -8.80 24.16 10.34
N SER A 172 -7.48 24.32 10.44
CA SER A 172 -6.84 24.77 11.67
C SER A 172 -7.19 26.23 11.95
N PRO A 173 -7.79 26.57 13.12
CA PRO A 173 -8.09 27.96 13.49
C PRO A 173 -6.85 28.86 13.54
N ALA A 174 -5.64 28.28 13.51
CA ALA A 174 -4.37 28.99 13.40
C ALA A 174 -4.12 29.65 12.02
N SER A 175 -4.66 29.08 10.93
CA SER A 175 -4.53 29.67 9.57
C SER A 175 -5.54 30.79 9.31
N MET A 176 -6.46 31.03 10.25
CA MET A 176 -7.49 32.05 10.17
C MET A 176 -6.87 33.45 10.21
N PRO A 177 -7.32 34.42 9.38
CA PRO A 177 -6.92 35.83 9.50
C PRO A 177 -7.37 36.42 10.84
N VAL A 178 -6.58 37.31 11.44
CA VAL A 178 -6.94 37.98 12.71
C VAL A 178 -8.23 38.82 12.58
N GLU A 179 -8.60 39.22 11.37
CA GLU A 179 -9.87 39.87 11.01
C GLU A 179 -11.08 39.01 11.40
N GLN A 180 -10.98 37.70 11.21
CA GLN A 180 -12.08 36.77 11.42
C GLN A 180 -12.25 36.38 12.90
N LEU A 181 -11.30 36.79 13.76
CA LEU A 181 -11.34 36.56 15.21
C LEU A 181 -12.33 37.48 15.96
N GLY A 182 -12.92 38.47 15.28
CA GLY A 182 -13.93 39.38 15.88
C GLY A 182 -13.34 40.32 16.93
N LEU A 183 -12.08 40.73 16.74
CA LEU A 183 -11.40 41.71 17.58
C LEU A 183 -11.96 43.13 17.38
N ILE A 184 -11.79 43.99 18.37
CA ILE A 184 -12.10 45.42 18.23
C ILE A 184 -11.12 46.05 17.22
N ALA A 185 -11.62 46.94 16.36
CA ALA A 185 -10.85 47.54 15.25
C ALA A 185 -9.48 48.10 15.65
N ARG A 186 -9.37 48.70 16.85
CA ARG A 186 -8.09 49.23 17.35
C ARG A 186 -7.06 48.13 17.64
N THR A 187 -7.50 47.06 18.32
CA THR A 187 -6.66 45.90 18.63
C THR A 187 -6.23 45.19 17.36
N GLN A 188 -7.17 44.97 16.44
CA GLN A 188 -6.90 44.35 15.14
C GLN A 188 -5.88 45.17 14.33
N ASN A 189 -6.05 46.49 14.25
CA ASN A 189 -5.12 47.36 13.53
C ASN A 189 -3.73 47.42 14.17
N ALA A 190 -3.64 47.33 15.50
CA ALA A 190 -2.37 47.23 16.20
C ALA A 190 -1.63 45.94 15.83
N LEU A 191 -2.33 44.79 15.83
CA LEU A 191 -1.76 43.50 15.41
C LEU A 191 -1.27 43.53 13.96
N LYS A 192 -2.08 44.06 13.04
CA LYS A 192 -1.67 44.18 11.62
C LYS A 192 -0.45 45.07 11.42
N ARG A 193 -0.35 46.18 12.15
CA ARG A 193 0.83 47.07 12.10
C ARG A 193 2.08 46.40 12.67
N ALA A 194 1.91 45.48 13.63
CA ALA A 194 2.98 44.64 14.15
C ALA A 194 3.34 43.47 13.23
N GLY A 195 2.68 43.32 12.07
CA GLY A 195 2.93 42.25 11.11
C GLY A 195 2.22 40.92 11.45
N ILE A 196 1.30 40.92 12.42
CA ILE A 196 0.53 39.75 12.83
C ILE A 196 -0.77 39.71 12.02
N ASN A 197 -0.84 38.79 11.07
CA ASN A 197 -1.95 38.66 10.12
C ASN A 197 -2.78 37.40 10.36
N THR A 198 -2.21 36.37 10.99
CA THR A 198 -2.91 35.10 11.26
C THR A 198 -3.08 34.87 12.77
N VAL A 199 -4.10 34.10 13.13
CA VAL A 199 -4.36 33.76 14.52
C VAL A 199 -3.27 32.83 15.09
N GLY A 200 -2.62 32.03 14.25
CA GLY A 200 -1.46 31.22 14.63
C GLY A 200 -0.28 32.08 15.07
N GLU A 201 0.02 33.16 14.34
CA GLU A 201 1.05 34.14 14.74
C GLU A 201 0.69 34.82 16.06
N LEU A 202 -0.59 35.14 16.28
CA LEU A 202 -1.08 35.75 17.52
C LEU A 202 -0.89 34.82 18.73
N VAL A 203 -1.27 33.55 18.61
CA VAL A 203 -1.18 32.55 19.68
C VAL A 203 0.27 32.15 19.98
N ALA A 204 1.19 32.31 19.02
CA ALA A 204 2.61 32.08 19.23
C ALA A 204 3.31 33.14 20.10
N LEU A 205 2.66 34.30 20.33
CA LEU A 205 3.21 35.37 21.15
C LEU A 205 2.81 35.22 22.62
N ASN A 206 3.75 35.52 23.51
CA ASN A 206 3.50 35.58 24.94
C ASN A 206 2.96 36.95 25.39
N ARG A 207 2.46 37.01 26.62
CA ARG A 207 1.88 38.23 27.22
C ARG A 207 2.79 39.46 27.10
N ARG A 208 4.09 39.29 27.35
CA ARG A 208 5.06 40.40 27.31
C ARG A 208 5.23 40.92 25.89
N GLN A 209 5.43 40.01 24.94
CA GLN A 209 5.57 40.35 23.52
C GLN A 209 4.34 41.08 22.97
N LEU A 210 3.15 40.73 23.42
CA LEU A 210 1.93 41.43 23.03
C LEU A 210 1.80 42.82 23.69
N LEU A 211 2.20 42.97 24.95
CA LEU A 211 2.21 44.27 25.63
C LEU A 211 3.27 45.24 25.09
N ASP A 212 4.31 44.72 24.44
CA ASP A 212 5.31 45.54 23.75
C ASP A 212 4.75 46.16 22.44
N ILE A 213 3.62 45.66 21.93
CA ILE A 213 2.97 46.22 20.75
C ILE A 213 2.26 47.53 21.11
N PRO A 214 2.54 48.64 20.42
CA PRO A 214 1.87 49.90 20.67
C PRO A 214 0.35 49.77 20.61
N TYR A 215 -0.33 50.37 21.59
CA TYR A 215 -1.79 50.38 21.72
C TYR A 215 -2.44 49.04 22.09
N ILE A 216 -1.66 48.02 22.46
CA ILE A 216 -2.13 46.84 23.18
C ILE A 216 -2.02 47.12 24.69
N THR A 217 -3.13 46.93 25.39
CA THR A 217 -3.27 47.12 26.85
C THR A 217 -3.65 45.80 27.53
N PRO A 218 -3.52 45.70 28.87
CA PRO A 218 -3.99 44.54 29.62
C PRO A 218 -5.46 44.16 29.34
N GLN A 219 -6.33 45.16 29.15
CA GLN A 219 -7.74 44.94 28.79
C GLN A 219 -7.89 44.34 27.38
N SER A 220 -7.08 44.79 26.42
CA SER A 220 -7.12 44.22 25.07
C SER A 220 -6.58 42.79 25.01
N LEU A 221 -5.67 42.42 25.93
CA LEU A 221 -5.18 41.05 26.07
C LEU A 221 -6.26 40.09 26.57
N GLU A 222 -7.06 40.50 27.56
CA GLU A 222 -8.21 39.71 28.02
C GLU A 222 -9.19 39.48 26.86
N HIS A 223 -9.50 40.54 26.11
CA HIS A 223 -10.37 40.42 24.94
C HIS A 223 -9.78 39.51 23.85
N ILE A 224 -8.47 39.56 23.59
CA ILE A 224 -7.80 38.62 22.66
C ILE A 224 -7.95 37.18 23.18
N SER A 225 -7.73 36.97 24.48
CA SER A 225 -7.81 35.65 25.10
C SER A 225 -9.21 35.05 25.00
N ASP A 226 -10.22 35.84 25.28
CA ASP A 226 -11.62 35.43 25.20
C ASP A 226 -11.98 35.04 23.76
N ARG A 227 -11.54 35.82 22.77
CA ARG A 227 -11.81 35.54 21.36
C ARG A 227 -11.06 34.31 20.83
N CYS A 228 -9.80 34.12 21.22
CA CYS A 228 -9.06 32.90 20.90
C CYS A 228 -9.72 31.66 21.51
N THR A 229 -10.15 31.74 22.77
CA THR A 229 -10.85 30.63 23.45
C THR A 229 -12.19 30.33 22.79
N ALA A 230 -12.97 31.37 22.43
CA ALA A 230 -14.23 31.21 21.71
C ALA A 230 -14.06 30.60 20.30
N ALA A 231 -12.90 30.80 19.66
CA ALA A 231 -12.54 30.17 18.39
C ALA A 231 -11.96 28.74 18.54
N GLY A 232 -11.97 28.17 19.75
CA GLY A 232 -11.48 26.81 20.02
C GLY A 232 -9.96 26.68 20.09
N LEU A 233 -9.24 27.79 20.27
CA LEU A 233 -7.78 27.79 20.41
C LEU A 233 -7.38 27.76 21.89
N PRO A 234 -6.41 26.91 22.27
CA PRO A 234 -5.89 26.87 23.63
C PRO A 234 -4.93 28.05 23.84
N TYR A 235 -5.47 29.27 23.98
CA TYR A 235 -4.70 30.45 24.33
C TYR A 235 -4.89 30.77 25.80
N SER A 236 -3.86 30.52 26.60
CA SER A 236 -3.80 30.93 27.99
C SER A 236 -2.79 32.07 28.10
N VAL A 237 -3.26 33.25 28.53
CA VAL A 237 -2.38 34.32 29.00
C VAL A 237 -1.75 33.85 30.31
N SER A 238 -0.75 32.99 30.21
CA SER A 238 0.00 32.54 31.38
C SER A 238 0.60 33.77 32.05
N SER A 239 0.31 33.91 33.34
CA SER A 239 0.75 35.03 34.19
C SER A 239 2.26 35.10 34.31
#